data_AF-A0A1F6LHS2-F1
#
_entry.id   AF-A0A1F6LHS2-F1
#
_cell.length_a   1.000
_cell.length_b   1.000
_cell.length_c   1.000
_cell.angle_alpha   90.00
_cell.angle_beta   90.00
_cell.angle_gamma   90.00
#
_symmetry.space_group_name_H-M   'P 1'
#
loop_
_entity.id
_entity.type
_entity.pdbx_description
1 polymer ?
#
loop_
_entity_poly.entity_id
_entity_poly.type
_entity_poly.pdbx_seq_one_letter_code
_entity_poly.pdbx_strand_id
1 'polypeptide(L)'
;MKKIIIGVVSFIFAISIFLPTQNINAQEEGNGEIEKIEYILFHLETCPHCRDEIKFLNKKILPKYGEFIDLKMYEVSDEKNGDIFRQYGVYYDVEVGSVPMAIIDGEIVMGYGNDNTTGKTIMEIVERKLIEHGISISTNDIDENNKSSQILLFVFITVVLIIIIIFSKKYFKK
;
A
#
# COMPACT_ATOMS: atom_id res chain seq x y z
N MET A 1 -25.24 63.75 -19.19
CA MET A 1 -25.61 62.31 -19.25
C MET A 1 -24.44 61.42 -19.67
N LYS A 2 -23.77 61.65 -20.81
CA LYS A 2 -22.63 60.81 -21.27
C LYS A 2 -21.44 60.71 -20.30
N LYS A 3 -21.10 61.79 -19.58
CA LYS A 3 -19.98 61.81 -18.60
C LYS A 3 -20.25 60.97 -17.34
N ILE A 4 -21.51 60.82 -16.96
CA ILE A 4 -21.92 60.00 -15.80
C ILE A 4 -21.87 58.51 -16.19
N ILE A 5 -22.30 58.18 -17.41
CA ILE A 5 -22.25 56.82 -17.95
C ILE A 5 -20.78 56.33 -18.05
N ILE A 6 -19.87 57.19 -18.50
CA ILE A 6 -18.43 56.86 -18.57
C ILE A 6 -17.84 56.59 -17.18
N GLY A 7 -18.23 57.37 -16.16
CA GLY A 7 -17.80 57.15 -14.79
C GLY A 7 -18.29 55.81 -14.21
N VAL A 8 -19.56 55.46 -14.46
CA VAL A 8 -20.15 54.19 -13.99
C VAL A 8 -19.49 52.99 -14.67
N VAL A 9 -19.25 53.06 -15.98
CA VAL A 9 -18.57 51.98 -16.73
C VAL A 9 -17.12 51.82 -16.26
N SER A 10 -16.42 52.92 -15.99
CA SER A 10 -15.04 52.88 -15.47
C SER A 10 -14.96 52.32 -14.04
N PHE A 11 -15.98 52.56 -13.21
CA PHE A 11 -16.04 52.04 -11.85
C PHE A 11 -16.34 50.54 -11.82
N ILE A 12 -17.23 50.05 -12.70
CA ILE A 12 -17.53 48.62 -12.85
C ILE A 12 -16.29 47.86 -13.34
N PHE A 13 -15.53 48.42 -14.29
CA PHE A 13 -14.31 47.81 -14.79
C PHE A 13 -13.20 47.73 -13.73
N ALA A 14 -13.08 48.75 -12.87
CA ALA A 14 -12.11 48.74 -11.77
C ALA A 14 -12.47 47.72 -10.67
N ILE A 15 -13.76 47.48 -10.41
CA ILE A 15 -14.23 46.48 -9.44
C ILE A 15 -13.93 45.05 -9.90
N SER A 16 -13.98 44.76 -11.21
CA SER A 16 -13.67 43.43 -11.75
C SER A 16 -12.20 43.03 -11.59
N ILE A 17 -11.28 43.98 -11.45
CA ILE A 17 -9.84 43.72 -11.30
C ILE A 17 -9.46 43.45 -9.84
N PHE A 18 -10.31 43.87 -8.88
CA PHE A 18 -10.06 43.72 -7.44
C PHE A 18 -10.80 42.54 -6.81
N LEU A 19 -11.14 41.51 -7.60
CA LEU A 19 -11.57 40.24 -7.04
C LEU A 19 -10.33 39.48 -6.58
N PRO A 20 -10.17 39.18 -5.27
CA PRO A 20 -9.09 38.31 -4.83
C PRO A 20 -9.27 36.99 -5.57
N THR A 21 -8.26 36.59 -6.35
CA THR A 21 -8.18 35.25 -6.93
C THR A 21 -8.00 34.29 -5.77
N GLN A 22 -9.12 33.85 -5.21
CA GLN A 22 -9.13 32.77 -4.25
C GLN A 22 -8.58 31.58 -5.01
N ASN A 23 -7.35 31.17 -4.67
CA ASN A 23 -6.87 29.84 -5.01
C ASN A 23 -7.77 28.88 -4.23
N ILE A 24 -8.87 28.49 -4.85
CA ILE A 24 -9.76 27.46 -4.32
C ILE A 24 -8.98 26.16 -4.49
N ASN A 25 -8.17 25.83 -3.50
CA ASN A 25 -7.87 24.44 -3.21
C ASN A 25 -9.20 23.85 -2.75
N ALA A 26 -9.90 23.21 -3.68
CA ALA A 26 -10.97 22.29 -3.35
C ALA A 26 -10.32 21.12 -2.61
N GLN A 27 -10.01 21.30 -1.32
CA GLN A 27 -9.96 20.17 -0.43
C GLN A 27 -11.42 19.77 -0.26
N GLU A 28 -11.79 18.70 -0.95
CA GLU A 28 -13.01 17.99 -0.67
C GLU A 28 -12.97 17.67 0.83
N GLU A 29 -13.75 18.42 1.62
CA GLU A 29 -14.22 17.95 2.92
C GLU A 29 -15.21 16.80 2.64
N GLY A 30 -14.68 15.72 2.09
CA GLY A 30 -15.29 14.41 2.22
C GLY A 30 -15.28 14.11 3.70
N ASN A 31 -16.47 13.95 4.26
CA ASN A 31 -16.68 13.36 5.58
C ASN A 31 -15.69 12.19 5.72
N GLY A 32 -14.65 12.36 6.55
CA GLY A 32 -13.36 11.65 6.47
C GLY A 32 -13.41 10.19 6.86
N GLU A 33 -14.27 9.42 6.21
CA GLU A 33 -14.28 7.97 6.26
C GLU A 33 -13.15 7.48 5.36
N ILE A 34 -12.07 7.04 5.99
CA ILE A 34 -10.96 6.38 5.30
C ILE A 34 -11.54 5.12 4.65
N GLU A 35 -11.51 5.06 3.33
CA GLU A 35 -11.92 3.87 2.58
C GLU A 35 -10.98 2.72 2.95
N LYS A 36 -11.50 1.75 3.69
CA LYS A 36 -10.74 0.58 4.13
C LYS A 36 -10.74 -0.46 3.02
N ILE A 37 -9.60 -1.13 2.85
CA ILE A 37 -9.57 -2.31 2.01
C ILE A 37 -10.22 -3.49 2.74
N GLU A 38 -10.96 -4.31 2.01
CA GLU A 38 -11.55 -5.52 2.58
C GLU A 38 -10.52 -6.66 2.65
N TYR A 39 -10.44 -7.34 3.79
CA TYR A 39 -9.67 -8.57 3.94
C TYR A 39 -10.60 -9.66 4.48
N ILE A 40 -10.93 -10.66 3.66
CA ILE A 40 -11.73 -11.82 4.06
C ILE A 40 -10.81 -13.02 4.22
N LEU A 41 -10.90 -13.73 5.35
CA LEU A 41 -10.22 -14.98 5.59
C LEU A 41 -11.22 -16.10 5.90
N PHE A 42 -11.31 -17.09 5.02
CA PHE A 42 -11.98 -18.35 5.31
C PHE A 42 -10.99 -19.32 5.97
N HIS A 43 -11.32 -19.80 7.16
CA HIS A 43 -10.42 -20.61 7.97
C HIS A 43 -11.11 -21.78 8.70
N LEU A 44 -10.28 -22.67 9.25
CA LEU A 44 -10.66 -23.66 10.26
C LEU A 44 -9.77 -23.49 11.50
N GLU A 45 -10.35 -23.43 12.70
CA GLU A 45 -9.60 -23.35 13.97
C GLU A 45 -8.58 -24.49 14.14
N THR A 46 -8.95 -25.67 13.65
CA THR A 46 -8.14 -26.89 13.73
C THR A 46 -7.00 -26.92 12.70
N CYS A 47 -7.04 -26.07 11.66
CA CYS A 47 -6.05 -26.04 10.59
C CYS A 47 -4.74 -25.32 11.02
N PRO A 48 -3.58 -26.00 11.02
CA PRO A 48 -2.31 -25.38 11.38
C PRO A 48 -1.93 -24.17 10.51
N HIS A 49 -2.14 -24.27 9.19
CA HIS A 49 -1.81 -23.20 8.24
C HIS A 49 -2.69 -21.96 8.44
N CYS A 50 -3.98 -22.15 8.76
CA CYS A 50 -4.87 -21.04 9.14
C CYS A 50 -4.35 -20.31 10.38
N ARG A 51 -3.94 -21.07 11.41
CA ARG A 51 -3.39 -20.46 12.64
C ARG A 51 -2.11 -19.68 12.37
N ASP A 52 -1.27 -20.16 11.45
CA ASP A 52 -0.03 -19.47 11.11
C ASP A 52 -0.27 -18.20 10.29
N GLU A 53 -1.25 -18.20 9.38
CA GLU A 53 -1.71 -16.98 8.70
C GLU A 53 -2.30 -15.97 9.68
N ILE A 54 -3.18 -16.40 10.59
CA ILE A 54 -3.76 -15.52 11.62
C ILE A 54 -2.67 -14.92 12.52
N LYS A 55 -1.63 -15.69 12.87
CA LYS A 55 -0.47 -15.16 13.60
C LYS A 55 0.28 -14.12 12.78
N PHE A 56 0.47 -14.37 11.48
CA PHE A 56 1.11 -13.42 10.57
C PHE A 56 0.32 -12.12 10.49
N LEU A 57 -1.00 -12.17 10.30
CA LEU A 57 -1.87 -10.99 10.29
C LEU A 57 -1.71 -10.18 11.57
N ASN A 58 -1.83 -10.84 12.73
CA ASN A 58 -1.72 -10.18 14.04
C ASN A 58 -0.33 -9.58 14.32
N LYS A 59 0.74 -10.17 13.79
CA LYS A 59 2.12 -9.74 14.09
C LYS A 59 2.71 -8.79 13.07
N LYS A 60 2.23 -8.81 11.81
CA LYS A 60 2.88 -8.14 10.68
C LYS A 60 1.96 -7.14 9.98
N ILE A 61 0.69 -7.48 9.79
CA ILE A 61 -0.26 -6.66 9.03
C ILE A 61 -1.01 -5.68 9.94
N LEU A 62 -1.78 -6.19 10.91
CA LEU A 62 -2.67 -5.38 11.73
C LEU A 62 -1.95 -4.28 12.55
N PRO A 63 -0.73 -4.49 13.10
CA PRO A 63 -0.02 -3.42 13.79
C PRO A 63 0.35 -2.24 12.90
N LYS A 64 0.48 -2.44 11.58
CA LYS A 64 0.87 -1.41 10.63
C LYS A 64 -0.32 -0.82 9.87
N TYR A 65 -1.29 -1.66 9.53
CA TYR A 65 -2.33 -1.34 8.57
C TYR A 65 -3.75 -1.56 9.10
N GLY A 66 -3.92 -1.96 10.36
CA GLY A 66 -5.23 -2.36 10.91
C GLY A 66 -6.29 -1.26 10.87
N GLU A 67 -5.91 0.02 10.93
CA GLU A 67 -6.85 1.14 10.78
C GLU A 67 -7.44 1.25 9.37
N PHE A 68 -6.73 0.70 8.37
CA PHE A 68 -7.05 0.76 6.94
C PHE A 68 -7.62 -0.55 6.38
N ILE A 69 -7.82 -1.56 7.23
CA ILE A 69 -8.27 -2.89 6.83
C ILE A 69 -9.59 -3.21 7.55
N ASP A 70 -10.60 -3.62 6.77
CA ASP A 70 -11.80 -4.27 7.26
C ASP A 70 -11.60 -5.80 7.24
N LEU A 71 -11.11 -6.36 8.36
CA LEU A 71 -10.82 -7.78 8.48
C LEU A 71 -12.06 -8.58 8.88
N LYS A 72 -12.46 -9.53 8.02
CA LYS A 72 -13.55 -10.49 8.25
C LYS A 72 -12.97 -11.90 8.28
N MET A 73 -13.31 -12.66 9.32
CA MET A 73 -12.88 -14.04 9.47
C MET A 73 -14.09 -14.96 9.54
N TYR A 74 -14.11 -15.98 8.69
CA TYR A 74 -15.20 -16.95 8.58
C TYR A 74 -14.68 -18.35 8.89
N GLU A 75 -15.10 -18.87 10.03
CA GLU A 75 -14.86 -20.26 10.43
C GLU A 75 -15.77 -21.17 9.62
N VAL A 76 -15.21 -21.91 8.65
CA VAL A 76 -16.01 -22.66 7.65
C VAL A 76 -16.64 -23.94 8.20
N SER A 77 -16.30 -24.35 9.43
CA SER A 77 -17.03 -25.42 10.12
C SER A 77 -18.42 -24.99 10.60
N ASP A 78 -18.68 -23.68 10.71
CA ASP A 78 -20.03 -23.15 10.85
C ASP A 78 -20.79 -23.27 9.52
N GLU A 79 -22.00 -23.83 9.56
CA GLU A 79 -22.79 -24.14 8.35
C GLU A 79 -23.02 -22.91 7.47
N LYS A 80 -23.40 -21.78 8.09
CA LYS A 80 -23.68 -20.52 7.40
C LYS A 80 -22.41 -19.94 6.77
N ASN A 81 -21.29 -19.97 7.48
CA ASN A 81 -20.01 -19.54 6.94
C ASN A 81 -19.51 -20.45 5.82
N GLY A 82 -19.78 -21.76 5.92
CA GLY A 82 -19.51 -22.72 4.85
C GLY A 82 -20.33 -22.44 3.58
N ASP A 83 -21.59 -22.00 3.72
CA ASP A 83 -22.39 -21.52 2.59
C ASP A 83 -21.80 -20.25 1.95
N ILE A 84 -21.38 -19.29 2.78
CA ILE A 84 -20.70 -18.07 2.29
C ILE A 84 -19.44 -18.47 1.52
N PHE A 85 -18.61 -19.37 2.05
CA PHE A 85 -17.40 -19.84 1.37
C PHE A 85 -17.70 -20.42 -0.02
N ARG A 86 -18.76 -21.24 -0.13
CA ARG A 86 -19.25 -21.77 -1.43
C ARG A 86 -19.68 -20.67 -2.40
N GLN A 87 -20.43 -19.68 -1.92
CA GLN A 87 -20.88 -18.55 -2.74
C GLN A 87 -19.71 -17.73 -3.27
N TYR A 88 -18.68 -17.52 -2.44
CA TYR A 88 -17.45 -16.86 -2.87
C TYR A 88 -16.69 -17.67 -3.92
N GLY A 89 -16.61 -18.99 -3.77
CA GLY A 89 -16.06 -19.88 -4.80
C GLY A 89 -16.75 -19.72 -6.15
N VAL A 90 -18.09 -19.69 -6.16
CA VAL A 90 -18.88 -19.46 -7.38
C VAL A 90 -18.64 -18.06 -7.95
N TYR A 91 -18.64 -17.02 -7.12
CA TYR A 91 -18.50 -15.63 -7.56
C TYR A 91 -17.14 -15.36 -8.21
N TYR A 92 -16.08 -15.92 -7.63
CA TYR A 92 -14.71 -15.74 -8.11
C TYR A 92 -14.27 -16.81 -9.14
N ASP A 93 -15.13 -17.74 -9.50
CA ASP A 93 -14.83 -18.88 -10.39
C ASP A 93 -13.61 -19.69 -9.91
N VAL A 94 -13.58 -20.00 -8.60
CA VAL A 94 -12.52 -20.81 -7.97
C VAL A 94 -13.09 -22.02 -7.25
N GLU A 95 -12.36 -23.13 -7.33
CA GLU A 95 -12.71 -24.34 -6.59
C GLU A 95 -12.42 -24.15 -5.09
N VAL A 96 -13.47 -24.04 -4.29
CA VAL A 96 -13.37 -23.95 -2.84
C VAL A 96 -13.32 -25.34 -2.22
N GLY A 97 -12.13 -25.75 -1.79
CA GLY A 97 -11.91 -27.06 -1.16
C GLY A 97 -10.88 -27.08 -0.04
N SER A 98 -10.12 -26.01 0.14
CA SER A 98 -9.05 -25.92 1.14
C SER A 98 -9.01 -24.56 1.82
N VAL A 99 -8.68 -24.58 3.10
CA VAL A 99 -8.38 -23.39 3.90
C VAL A 99 -6.91 -23.39 4.32
N PRO A 100 -6.30 -22.21 4.58
CA PRO A 100 -6.91 -20.89 4.49
C PRO A 100 -7.14 -20.44 3.04
N MET A 101 -8.17 -19.62 2.83
CA MET A 101 -8.35 -18.85 1.60
C MET A 101 -8.61 -17.41 1.99
N ALA A 102 -7.74 -16.50 1.54
CA ALA A 102 -7.87 -15.07 1.75
C ALA A 102 -8.35 -14.39 0.47
N ILE A 103 -9.16 -13.34 0.64
CA ILE A 103 -9.57 -12.43 -0.42
C ILE A 103 -9.25 -11.02 0.06
N ILE A 104 -8.37 -10.33 -0.66
CA ILE A 104 -7.83 -9.03 -0.30
C ILE A 104 -8.25 -8.06 -1.40
N ASP A 105 -9.31 -7.30 -1.12
CA ASP A 105 -9.90 -6.34 -2.06
C ASP A 105 -10.10 -6.92 -3.48
N GLY A 106 -10.71 -8.11 -3.53
CA GLY A 106 -10.99 -8.87 -4.75
C GLY A 106 -9.89 -9.82 -5.22
N GLU A 107 -8.70 -9.81 -4.61
CA GLU A 107 -7.60 -10.70 -4.99
C GLU A 107 -7.49 -11.92 -4.09
N ILE A 108 -7.40 -13.11 -4.70
CA ILE A 108 -7.48 -14.39 -3.99
C ILE A 108 -6.08 -14.94 -3.69
N VAL A 109 -5.88 -15.36 -2.45
CA VAL A 109 -4.70 -16.11 -2.02
C VAL A 109 -5.16 -17.44 -1.41
N MET A 110 -4.69 -18.54 -1.99
CA MET A 110 -5.03 -19.90 -1.53
C MET A 110 -3.87 -20.52 -0.74
N GLY A 111 -4.16 -20.93 0.49
CA GLY A 111 -3.22 -21.58 1.40
C GLY A 111 -2.20 -20.63 2.02
N TYR A 112 -1.56 -21.08 3.10
CA TYR A 112 -0.50 -20.33 3.78
C TYR A 112 0.72 -21.22 4.05
N GLY A 113 1.82 -20.95 3.35
CA GLY A 113 3.07 -21.67 3.51
C GLY A 113 3.84 -21.21 4.76
N ASN A 114 4.33 -19.98 4.72
CA ASN A 114 5.00 -19.29 5.83
C ASN A 114 5.19 -17.79 5.50
N ASP A 115 5.70 -17.02 6.46
CA ASP A 115 5.94 -15.58 6.35
C ASP A 115 6.82 -15.20 5.15
N ASN A 116 7.77 -16.06 4.75
CA ASN A 116 8.72 -15.78 3.65
C ASN A 116 8.20 -16.20 2.26
N THR A 117 7.04 -16.86 2.20
CA THR A 117 6.43 -17.35 0.96
C THR A 117 5.07 -16.65 0.77
N THR A 118 3.97 -17.31 1.13
CA THR A 118 2.62 -16.73 1.04
C THR A 118 2.49 -15.45 1.88
N GLY A 119 3.13 -15.38 3.06
CA GLY A 119 3.09 -14.15 3.88
C GLY A 119 3.66 -12.93 3.16
N LYS A 120 4.71 -13.12 2.35
CA LYS A 120 5.26 -12.06 1.50
C LYS A 120 4.27 -11.64 0.42
N THR A 121 3.63 -12.60 -0.26
CA THR A 121 2.57 -12.32 -1.24
C THR A 121 1.42 -11.54 -0.63
N ILE A 122 0.93 -11.94 0.56
CA ILE A 122 -0.14 -11.24 1.27
C ILE A 122 0.27 -9.81 1.60
N MET A 123 1.50 -9.59 2.09
CA MET A 123 2.01 -8.24 2.38
C MET A 123 2.02 -7.37 1.12
N GLU A 124 2.56 -7.89 0.01
CA GLU A 124 2.64 -7.16 -1.26
C GLU A 124 1.26 -6.77 -1.80
N ILE A 125 0.27 -7.67 -1.67
CA ILE A 125 -1.12 -7.37 -2.06
C ILE A 125 -1.70 -6.29 -1.16
N VAL A 126 -1.58 -6.43 0.16
CA VAL A 126 -2.09 -5.43 1.12
C VAL A 126 -1.48 -4.05 0.84
N GLU A 127 -0.16 -3.94 0.76
CA GLU A 127 0.52 -2.66 0.52
C GLU A 127 0.09 -2.04 -0.82
N ARG A 128 -0.01 -2.84 -1.88
CA ARG A 128 -0.46 -2.36 -3.18
C ARG A 128 -1.92 -1.89 -3.13
N LYS A 129 -2.82 -2.65 -2.51
CA LYS A 129 -4.24 -2.31 -2.37
C LYS A 129 -4.45 -1.03 -1.58
N LEU A 130 -3.70 -0.84 -0.50
CA LEU A 130 -3.71 0.41 0.26
C LEU A 130 -3.28 1.61 -0.61
N ILE A 131 -2.25 1.45 -1.43
CA ILE A 131 -1.79 2.51 -2.37
C ILE A 131 -2.86 2.80 -3.44
N GLU A 132 -3.52 1.77 -3.99
CA GLU A 132 -4.63 1.92 -4.95
C GLU A 132 -5.79 2.73 -4.34
N HIS A 133 -6.03 2.60 -3.04
CA HIS A 133 -7.02 3.37 -2.25
C HIS A 133 -6.49 4.74 -1.77
N GLY A 134 -5.31 5.19 -2.23
CA GLY A 134 -4.75 6.50 -1.90
C GLY A 134 -4.17 6.62 -0.49
N ILE A 135 -3.97 5.50 0.21
CA ILE A 135 -3.42 5.47 1.56
C ILE A 135 -1.90 5.58 1.46
N SER A 136 -1.35 6.72 1.88
CA SER A 136 0.09 6.96 1.86
C SER A 136 0.80 6.12 2.94
N ILE A 137 1.37 4.99 2.54
CA ILE A 137 2.26 4.20 3.39
C ILE A 137 3.59 4.95 3.50
N SER A 138 3.99 5.34 4.71
CA SER A 138 5.31 5.95 4.94
C SER A 138 6.39 4.97 4.50
N THR A 139 7.11 5.31 3.43
CA THR A 139 8.08 4.47 2.71
C THR A 139 9.34 4.11 3.50
N ASN A 140 9.38 4.37 4.80
CA ASN A 140 10.53 4.07 5.66
C ASN A 140 10.84 2.57 5.74
N ASP A 141 9.88 1.69 5.42
CA ASP A 141 10.07 0.23 5.45
C ASP A 141 10.65 -0.36 4.13
N ILE A 142 10.62 0.39 3.02
CA ILE A 142 11.12 -0.07 1.71
C ILE A 142 12.61 0.31 1.48
N ASP A 143 13.10 1.35 2.17
CA ASP A 143 14.44 1.91 1.96
C ASP A 143 15.59 1.09 2.59
N GLU A 144 15.32 0.30 3.64
CA GLU A 144 16.40 -0.38 4.38
C GLU A 144 17.17 -1.42 3.53
N ASN A 145 16.46 -2.15 2.65
CA ASN A 145 17.08 -3.13 1.75
C ASN A 145 17.84 -2.49 0.57
N ASN A 146 17.39 -1.32 0.10
CA ASN A 146 18.05 -0.60 -1.00
C ASN A 146 19.33 0.10 -0.51
N LYS A 147 19.27 0.68 0.69
CA LYS A 147 20.40 1.34 1.35
C LYS A 147 21.56 0.38 1.62
N SER A 148 21.28 -0.85 2.08
CA SER A 148 22.30 -1.89 2.31
C SER A 148 23.03 -2.29 1.02
N SER A 149 22.28 -2.45 -0.08
CA SER A 149 22.85 -2.80 -1.39
C SER A 149 23.71 -1.68 -1.99
N GLN A 150 23.31 -0.42 -1.83
CA GLN A 150 24.10 0.74 -2.27
C GLN A 150 25.41 0.88 -1.49
N ILE A 151 25.38 0.69 -0.16
CA ILE A 151 26.58 0.77 0.69
C ILE A 151 27.62 -0.28 0.26
N LEU A 152 27.19 -1.51 -0.03
CA LEU A 152 28.08 -2.58 -0.51
C LEU A 152 28.77 -2.22 -1.84
N LEU A 153 28.04 -1.58 -2.77
CA LEU A 153 28.59 -1.13 -4.05
C LEU A 153 29.65 -0.04 -3.88
N PHE A 154 29.40 0.96 -3.02
CA PHE A 154 30.38 2.02 -2.72
C PHE A 154 31.65 1.49 -2.04
N VAL A 155 31.50 0.54 -1.11
CA VAL A 155 32.65 -0.11 -0.46
C VAL A 155 33.48 -0.88 -1.50
N PHE A 156 32.85 -1.58 -2.43
CA PHE A 156 33.57 -2.30 -3.48
C PHE A 156 34.35 -1.34 -4.42
N ILE A 157 33.71 -0.26 -4.87
CA ILE A 157 34.34 0.74 -5.74
C ILE A 157 35.56 1.39 -5.05
N THR A 158 35.43 1.75 -3.77
CA THR A 158 36.53 2.39 -3.03
C THR A 158 37.72 1.46 -2.84
N VAL A 159 37.50 0.18 -2.55
CA VAL A 159 38.56 -0.84 -2.45
C VAL A 159 39.29 -1.01 -3.79
N VAL A 160 38.55 -1.09 -4.90
CA VAL A 160 39.14 -1.20 -6.25
C VAL A 160 40.00 0.02 -6.58
N LEU A 161 39.51 1.24 -6.30
CA LEU A 161 40.27 2.47 -6.52
C LEU A 161 41.57 2.51 -5.70
N ILE A 162 41.53 2.09 -4.44
CA ILE A 162 42.72 2.02 -3.59
C ILE A 162 43.75 1.04 -4.17
N ILE A 163 43.31 -0.14 -4.64
CA ILE A 163 44.18 -1.13 -5.27
C ILE A 163 44.84 -0.54 -6.54
N ILE A 164 44.06 0.14 -7.39
CA ILE A 164 44.57 0.80 -8.60
C ILE A 164 45.61 1.87 -8.25
N ILE A 165 45.37 2.68 -7.22
CA ILE A 165 46.31 3.72 -6.76
C ILE A 165 47.61 3.10 -6.21
N ILE A 166 47.51 2.00 -5.45
CA ILE A 166 48.68 1.29 -4.93
C ILE A 166 49.49 0.69 -6.09
N PHE A 167 48.81 0.09 -7.07
CA PHE A 167 49.46 -0.46 -8.26
C PHE A 167 50.08 0.64 -9.12
N SER A 168 49.39 1.74 -9.39
CA SER A 168 49.94 2.84 -10.19
C SER A 168 51.17 3.46 -9.52
N LYS A 169 51.15 3.67 -8.20
CA LYS A 169 52.33 4.11 -7.43
C LYS A 169 53.50 3.11 -7.48
N LYS A 170 53.22 1.81 -7.54
CA LYS A 170 54.25 0.77 -7.67
C LYS A 170 54.88 0.74 -9.07
N TYR A 171 54.11 1.03 -10.12
CA TYR A 171 54.58 1.03 -11.51
C TYR A 171 55.29 2.34 -11.92
N PHE A 172 54.92 3.48 -11.32
CA PHE A 172 55.54 4.78 -11.61
C PHE A 172 56.81 5.10 -10.80
N LYS A 173 57.24 4.20 -9.91
CA LYS A 173 58.47 4.38 -9.09
C LYS A 173 59.70 3.71 -9.71
N LYS A 174 59.86 3.81 -11.03
CA LYS A 174 61.05 3.36 -11.78
C LYS A 174 61.79 4.55 -12.36
#